data_AF-A0A1F6H7F9-F1
#
_entry.id   AF-A0A1F6H7F9-F1
#
_cell.length_a   1.000
_cell.length_b   1.000
_cell.length_c   1.000
_cell.angle_alpha   90.00
_cell.angle_beta   90.00
_cell.angle_gamma   90.00
#
_symmetry.space_group_name_H-M   'P 1'
#
loop_
_entity.id
_entity.type
_entity.pdbx_description
1 polymer ?
#
loop_
_entity_poly.entity_id
_entity_poly.type
_entity_poly.pdbx_seq_one_letter_code
_entity_poly.pdbx_strand_id
1 'polypeptide(L)'
;MLKFYWQWLYKAFRHSISIVEKIAILLSIIIPLFIRYYPGMEQKLQALIWQIPLSIFVIIVIIRLLLAPYWLYKDKQQEIIDLKGQLEAAKKEAKKFATPEELTASHLKGLTIRISDLVREDIIIRNRVFEDCYIYGPATIFPINNFLFLKNDLESDLDSIFIVTNQKNLIGVIGVENCSFINCHFKSIAFIGHESLKQIIMKGITSH
;
A
#
# COMPACT_ATOMS: atom_id res chain seq x y z
N MET A 1 -15.80 -2.52 19.63
CA MET A 1 -16.85 -3.54 19.83
C MET A 1 -18.25 -3.00 19.48
N LEU A 2 -18.71 -1.91 20.10
CA LEU A 2 -20.05 -1.34 19.84
C LEU A 2 -20.36 -1.06 18.35
N LYS A 3 -19.40 -0.50 17.61
CA LYS A 3 -19.52 -0.25 16.16
C LYS A 3 -19.73 -1.52 15.33
N PHE A 4 -19.15 -2.65 15.75
CA PHE A 4 -19.28 -3.94 15.06
C PHE A 4 -20.70 -4.51 15.24
N TYR A 5 -21.22 -4.50 16.48
CA TYR A 5 -22.60 -4.92 16.75
C TYR A 5 -23.63 -4.02 16.06
N TRP A 6 -23.37 -2.72 15.98
CA TRP A 6 -24.22 -1.78 15.25
C TRP A 6 -24.23 -2.07 13.75
N GLN A 7 -23.06 -2.27 13.13
CA GLN A 7 -22.95 -2.62 11.71
C GLN A 7 -23.59 -3.97 11.41
N TRP A 8 -23.45 -4.94 12.31
CA TRP A 8 -24.06 -6.26 12.21
C TRP A 8 -25.59 -6.19 12.21
N LEU A 9 -26.17 -5.49 13.19
CA LEU A 9 -27.61 -5.24 13.27
C LEU A 9 -28.10 -4.51 12.01
N TYR A 10 -27.42 -3.42 11.65
CA TYR A 10 -27.78 -2.59 10.49
C TYR A 10 -27.76 -3.38 9.17
N LYS A 11 -26.76 -4.26 8.99
CA LYS A 11 -26.61 -5.08 7.79
C LYS A 11 -27.66 -6.19 7.70
N ALA A 12 -28.08 -6.75 8.84
CA ALA A 12 -29.17 -7.72 8.88
C ALA A 12 -30.51 -7.13 8.39
N PHE A 13 -30.79 -5.86 8.72
CA PHE A 13 -32.04 -5.20 8.31
C PHE A 13 -32.03 -4.62 6.88
N ARG A 14 -30.86 -4.29 6.32
CA ARG A 14 -30.77 -3.68 4.97
C ARG A 14 -30.66 -4.65 3.79
N HIS A 15 -30.38 -5.94 4.00
CA HIS A 15 -30.29 -6.89 2.88
C HIS A 15 -31.69 -7.22 2.32
N SER A 16 -31.83 -7.26 1.00
CA SER A 16 -33.08 -7.18 0.21
C SER A 16 -34.38 -7.71 0.87
N ILE A 17 -35.38 -6.84 0.98
CA ILE A 17 -36.75 -7.12 1.47
C ILE A 17 -37.55 -8.01 0.48
N SER A 18 -37.00 -8.34 -0.69
CA SER A 18 -37.74 -8.97 -1.79
C SER A 18 -38.32 -10.37 -1.52
N ILE A 19 -37.84 -11.08 -0.49
CA ILE A 19 -38.40 -12.40 -0.11
C ILE A 19 -39.73 -12.23 0.66
N VAL A 20 -39.83 -11.18 1.47
CA VAL A 20 -41.03 -10.88 2.27
C VAL A 20 -42.18 -10.49 1.34
N GLU A 21 -41.89 -9.71 0.31
CA GLU A 21 -42.87 -9.32 -0.72
C GLU A 21 -43.48 -10.54 -1.43
N LYS A 22 -42.65 -11.54 -1.79
CA LYS A 22 -43.14 -12.77 -2.44
C LYS A 22 -44.04 -13.62 -1.53
N ILE A 23 -43.70 -13.72 -0.25
CA ILE A 23 -44.50 -14.47 0.73
C ILE A 23 -45.84 -13.76 1.00
N ALA A 24 -45.83 -12.43 1.09
CA ALA A 24 -47.04 -11.64 1.31
C ALA A 24 -48.05 -11.80 0.15
N ILE A 25 -47.56 -11.78 -1.09
CA ILE A 25 -48.40 -12.02 -2.29
C ILE A 25 -49.02 -13.42 -2.23
N LEU A 26 -48.21 -14.43 -1.89
CA LEU A 26 -48.65 -15.83 -1.86
C LEU A 26 -49.71 -16.08 -0.77
N LEU A 27 -49.53 -15.52 0.42
CA LEU A 27 -50.50 -15.60 1.52
C LEU A 27 -51.82 -14.88 1.19
N SER A 28 -51.74 -13.73 0.50
CA SER A 28 -52.92 -12.95 0.12
C SER A 28 -53.87 -13.70 -0.83
N ILE A 29 -53.34 -14.66 -1.60
CA ILE A 29 -54.13 -15.50 -2.52
C ILE A 29 -54.68 -16.74 -1.80
N ILE A 30 -53.88 -17.36 -0.93
CA ILE A 30 -54.22 -18.64 -0.29
C ILE A 30 -55.29 -18.48 0.80
N ILE A 31 -55.19 -17.45 1.63
CA ILE A 31 -56.11 -17.22 2.76
C ILE A 31 -57.59 -17.13 2.31
N PRO A 32 -57.98 -16.30 1.32
CA PRO A 32 -59.37 -16.22 0.89
C PRO A 32 -59.86 -17.51 0.22
N LEU A 33 -58.97 -18.24 -0.46
CA LEU A 33 -59.30 -19.50 -1.11
C LEU A 33 -59.58 -20.61 -0.08
N PHE A 34 -58.83 -20.61 1.04
CA PHE A 34 -59.01 -21.55 2.14
C PHE A 34 -60.32 -21.31 2.91
N ILE A 35 -60.67 -20.05 3.19
CA ILE A 35 -61.93 -19.68 3.87
C ILE A 35 -63.14 -20.15 3.06
N ARG A 36 -63.09 -20.03 1.73
CA ARG A 36 -64.18 -20.48 0.84
C ARG A 36 -64.44 -21.99 0.91
N TYR A 37 -63.42 -22.82 1.17
CA TYR A 37 -63.56 -24.27 1.20
C TYR A 37 -63.94 -24.81 2.60
N TYR A 38 -63.57 -24.11 3.68
CA TYR A 38 -63.84 -24.51 5.06
C TYR A 38 -64.51 -23.40 5.90
N PRO A 39 -65.82 -23.14 5.69
CA PRO A 39 -66.54 -22.02 6.34
C PRO A 39 -66.67 -22.15 7.86
N GLY A 40 -66.51 -23.35 8.43
CA GLY A 40 -66.62 -23.58 9.89
C GLY A 40 -65.39 -23.15 10.71
N MET A 41 -64.32 -22.68 10.07
CA MET A 41 -63.05 -22.33 10.74
C MET A 41 -62.80 -20.82 10.89
N GLU A 42 -63.76 -19.96 10.52
CA GLU A 42 -63.58 -18.50 10.54
C GLU A 42 -63.14 -17.96 11.90
N GLN A 43 -63.78 -18.39 13.00
CA GLN A 43 -63.44 -17.92 14.34
C GLN A 43 -62.03 -18.35 14.80
N LYS A 44 -61.59 -19.56 14.44
CA LYS A 44 -60.24 -20.06 14.78
C LYS A 44 -59.17 -19.42 13.91
N LEU A 45 -59.50 -19.15 12.64
CA LEU A 45 -58.59 -18.53 11.69
C LEU A 45 -58.39 -17.04 12.03
N GLN A 46 -59.45 -16.32 12.39
CA GLN A 46 -59.38 -14.91 12.79
C GLN A 46 -58.39 -14.65 13.93
N ALA A 47 -58.35 -15.53 14.94
CA ALA A 47 -57.39 -15.43 16.03
C ALA A 47 -55.92 -15.61 15.57
N LEU A 48 -55.71 -16.36 14.48
CA LEU A 48 -54.38 -16.75 13.97
C LEU A 48 -53.87 -15.84 12.83
N ILE A 49 -54.72 -14.98 12.27
CA ILE A 49 -54.39 -14.09 11.13
C ILE A 49 -53.15 -13.22 11.41
N TRP A 50 -53.02 -12.67 12.62
CA TRP A 50 -51.89 -11.81 12.96
C TRP A 50 -50.64 -12.59 13.40
N GLN A 51 -50.81 -13.82 13.90
CA GLN A 51 -49.72 -14.66 14.40
C GLN A 51 -48.86 -15.23 13.26
N ILE A 52 -49.47 -15.51 12.10
CA ILE A 52 -48.76 -16.02 10.92
C ILE A 52 -47.75 -14.98 10.36
N PRO A 53 -48.12 -13.71 10.07
CA PRO A 53 -47.15 -12.70 9.66
C PRO A 53 -46.06 -12.45 10.70
N LEU A 54 -46.42 -12.43 12.00
CA LEU A 54 -45.46 -12.19 13.07
C LEU A 54 -44.42 -13.32 13.16
N SER A 55 -44.87 -14.58 13.12
CA SER A 55 -43.95 -15.74 13.19
C SER A 55 -43.00 -15.78 12.00
N ILE A 56 -43.48 -15.53 10.79
CA ILE A 56 -42.65 -15.43 9.58
C ILE A 56 -41.62 -14.31 9.73
N PHE A 57 -42.03 -13.14 10.21
CA PHE A 57 -41.14 -12.01 10.45
C PHE A 57 -40.03 -12.36 11.45
N VAL A 58 -40.39 -12.97 12.58
CA VAL A 58 -39.42 -13.39 13.62
C VAL A 58 -38.42 -14.41 13.07
N ILE A 59 -38.87 -15.41 12.32
CA ILE A 59 -37.98 -16.43 11.72
C ILE A 59 -37.00 -15.78 10.74
N ILE A 60 -37.46 -14.86 9.90
CA ILE A 60 -36.59 -14.15 8.94
C ILE A 60 -35.55 -13.30 9.67
N VAL A 61 -35.95 -12.58 10.71
CA VAL A 61 -35.03 -11.77 11.53
C VAL A 61 -33.96 -12.66 12.16
N ILE A 62 -34.35 -13.81 12.73
CA ILE A 62 -33.40 -14.76 13.35
C ILE A 62 -32.40 -15.32 12.32
N ILE A 63 -32.89 -15.80 11.17
CA ILE A 63 -32.02 -16.35 10.11
C ILE A 63 -31.03 -15.28 9.64
N ARG A 64 -31.48 -14.03 9.47
CA ARG A 64 -30.61 -12.93 9.05
C ARG A 64 -29.60 -12.54 10.10
N LEU A 65 -29.99 -12.55 11.37
CA LEU A 65 -29.09 -12.28 12.48
C LEU A 65 -27.96 -13.32 12.51
N LEU A 66 -28.29 -14.59 12.22
CA LEU A 66 -27.33 -15.70 12.11
C LEU A 66 -26.42 -15.62 10.86
N LEU A 67 -26.92 -15.11 9.72
CA LEU A 67 -26.15 -14.98 8.47
C LEU A 67 -25.36 -13.66 8.34
N ALA A 68 -25.77 -12.62 9.04
CA ALA A 68 -25.10 -11.33 9.05
C ALA A 68 -23.60 -11.37 9.45
N PRO A 69 -23.13 -12.18 10.42
CA PRO A 69 -21.69 -12.24 10.71
C PRO A 69 -20.92 -12.84 9.53
N TYR A 70 -21.50 -13.82 8.81
CA TYR A 70 -20.89 -14.40 7.62
C TYR A 70 -20.77 -13.38 6.48
N TRP A 71 -21.81 -12.58 6.22
CA TRP A 71 -21.74 -11.52 5.20
C TRP A 71 -20.78 -10.40 5.58
N LEU A 72 -20.67 -10.07 6.87
CA LEU A 72 -19.70 -9.08 7.33
C LEU A 72 -18.26 -9.59 7.18
N TYR A 73 -18.03 -10.87 7.46
CA TYR A 73 -16.75 -11.53 7.24
C TYR A 73 -16.38 -11.55 5.76
N LYS A 74 -17.31 -11.92 4.88
CA LYS A 74 -17.09 -11.97 3.42
C LYS A 74 -16.67 -10.61 2.84
N ASP A 75 -17.36 -9.53 3.21
CA ASP A 75 -17.01 -8.19 2.69
C ASP A 75 -15.64 -7.73 3.17
N LYS A 76 -15.30 -8.01 4.44
CA LYS A 76 -13.96 -7.73 4.97
C LYS A 76 -12.86 -8.51 4.26
N GLN A 77 -13.14 -9.76 3.85
CA GLN A 77 -12.18 -10.55 3.08
C GLN A 77 -11.93 -9.93 1.71
N GLN A 78 -12.98 -9.47 1.02
CA GLN A 78 -12.82 -8.79 -0.26
C GLN A 78 -11.97 -7.52 -0.12
N GLU A 79 -12.25 -6.70 0.90
CA GLU A 79 -11.46 -5.51 1.20
C GLU A 79 -9.98 -5.85 1.47
N ILE A 80 -9.70 -6.91 2.22
CA ILE A 80 -8.32 -7.36 2.48
C ILE A 80 -7.63 -7.81 1.18
N ILE A 81 -8.34 -8.51 0.30
CA ILE A 81 -7.79 -8.96 -0.99
C ILE A 81 -7.47 -7.76 -1.87
N ASP A 82 -8.40 -6.81 -1.98
CA ASP A 82 -8.23 -5.61 -2.80
C ASP A 82 -7.09 -4.73 -2.27
N LEU A 83 -7.02 -4.52 -0.94
CA LEU A 83 -5.94 -3.77 -0.30
C LEU A 83 -4.59 -4.48 -0.46
N LYS A 84 -4.54 -5.81 -0.36
CA LYS A 84 -3.31 -6.57 -0.63
C LYS A 84 -2.88 -6.42 -2.08
N GLY A 85 -3.81 -6.49 -3.03
CA GLY A 85 -3.52 -6.28 -4.45
C GLY A 85 -2.97 -4.88 -4.73
N GLN A 86 -3.57 -3.85 -4.14
CA GLN A 86 -3.07 -2.47 -4.23
C GLN A 86 -1.70 -2.32 -3.58
N LEU A 87 -1.48 -2.92 -2.41
CA LEU A 87 -0.19 -2.91 -1.72
C LEU A 87 0.89 -3.60 -2.57
N GLU A 88 0.58 -4.73 -3.20
CA GLU A 88 1.51 -5.45 -4.06
C GLU A 88 1.82 -4.68 -5.35
N ALA A 89 0.83 -4.05 -5.96
CA ALA A 89 1.02 -3.18 -7.12
C ALA A 89 1.88 -1.95 -6.77
N ALA A 90 1.56 -1.26 -5.69
CA ALA A 90 2.34 -0.12 -5.20
C ALA A 90 3.76 -0.54 -4.78
N LYS A 91 3.92 -1.72 -4.15
CA LYS A 91 5.25 -2.30 -3.90
C LYS A 91 5.97 -2.60 -5.20
N LYS A 92 5.31 -3.14 -6.22
CA LYS A 92 5.94 -3.44 -7.52
C LYS A 92 6.40 -2.18 -8.24
N GLU A 93 5.63 -1.10 -8.13
CA GLU A 93 5.98 0.23 -8.64
C GLU A 93 7.14 0.85 -7.85
N ALA A 94 7.08 0.83 -6.52
CA ALA A 94 8.12 1.35 -5.63
C ALA A 94 9.41 0.49 -5.60
N LYS A 95 9.33 -0.78 -5.99
CA LYS A 95 10.44 -1.75 -5.98
C LYS A 95 11.14 -1.89 -7.32
N LYS A 96 10.88 -1.03 -8.31
CA LYS A 96 11.76 -0.92 -9.48
C LYS A 96 13.04 -0.18 -9.13
N PHE A 97 13.81 -0.75 -8.21
CA PHE A 97 15.25 -0.53 -8.25
C PHE A 97 15.77 -1.07 -9.57
N ALA A 98 16.78 -0.40 -10.14
CA ALA A 98 17.38 -0.78 -11.40
C ALA A 98 17.80 -2.25 -11.39
N THR A 99 17.56 -2.96 -12.50
CA THR A 99 17.92 -4.38 -12.58
C THR A 99 19.44 -4.54 -12.69
N PRO A 100 20.00 -5.72 -12.33
CA PRO A 100 21.45 -5.96 -12.44
C PRO A 100 22.00 -5.71 -13.85
N GLU A 101 21.18 -5.93 -14.89
CA GLU A 101 21.51 -5.65 -16.28
C GLU A 101 21.61 -4.14 -16.55
N GLU A 102 20.63 -3.35 -16.11
CA GLU A 102 20.65 -1.88 -16.22
C GLU A 102 21.86 -1.28 -15.50
N LEU A 103 22.20 -1.83 -14.33
CA LEU A 103 23.38 -1.45 -13.54
C LEU A 103 24.72 -1.81 -14.19
N THR A 104 24.77 -2.46 -15.35
CA THR A 104 26.03 -2.64 -16.10
C THR A 104 26.39 -1.44 -16.97
N ALA A 105 25.43 -0.57 -17.28
CA ALA A 105 25.66 0.56 -18.17
C ALA A 105 26.65 1.59 -17.60
N SER A 106 27.45 2.20 -18.47
CA SER A 106 28.36 3.29 -18.10
C SER A 106 27.62 4.60 -17.84
N HIS A 107 26.49 4.81 -18.52
CA HIS A 107 25.60 5.97 -18.32
C HIS A 107 24.25 5.47 -17.83
N LEU A 108 23.89 5.88 -16.61
CA LEU A 108 22.67 5.50 -15.91
C LEU A 108 21.77 6.72 -15.86
N LYS A 109 20.57 6.62 -16.46
CA LYS A 109 19.64 7.75 -16.57
C LYS A 109 18.23 7.40 -16.11
N GLY A 110 17.65 8.22 -15.23
CA GLY A 110 16.26 8.10 -14.81
C GLY A 110 15.97 6.88 -13.93
N LEU A 111 17.00 6.32 -13.29
CA LEU A 111 16.90 5.07 -12.53
C LEU A 111 16.82 5.31 -11.03
N THR A 112 16.14 4.39 -10.33
CA THR A 112 16.22 4.29 -8.87
C THR A 112 17.26 3.25 -8.52
N ILE A 113 18.37 3.66 -7.91
CA ILE A 113 19.55 2.82 -7.71
C ILE A 113 19.85 2.75 -6.22
N ARG A 114 19.96 1.53 -5.69
CA ARG A 114 20.63 1.34 -4.41
C ARG A 114 22.13 1.25 -4.67
N ILE A 115 22.92 2.14 -4.08
CA ILE A 115 24.34 2.27 -4.44
C ILE A 115 25.16 1.03 -4.08
N SER A 116 24.74 0.25 -3.08
CA SER A 116 25.38 -1.02 -2.74
C SER A 116 25.25 -2.06 -3.86
N ASP A 117 24.24 -1.96 -4.71
CA ASP A 117 23.99 -2.93 -5.79
C ASP A 117 24.95 -2.72 -6.98
N LEU A 118 25.60 -1.54 -7.04
CA LEU A 118 26.69 -1.24 -7.99
C LEU A 118 28.04 -1.81 -7.55
N VAL A 119 28.19 -2.07 -6.25
CA VAL A 119 29.41 -2.62 -5.68
C VAL A 119 29.39 -4.14 -5.92
N ARG A 120 30.34 -4.63 -6.71
CA ARG A 120 30.49 -6.06 -7.01
C ARG A 120 31.65 -6.64 -6.20
N GLU A 121 32.78 -6.87 -6.86
CA GLU A 121 33.99 -7.42 -6.23
C GLU A 121 34.82 -6.32 -5.56
N ASP A 122 34.91 -5.15 -6.21
CA ASP A 122 35.56 -3.98 -5.66
C ASP A 122 34.55 -3.01 -5.05
N ILE A 123 34.90 -2.44 -3.89
CA ILE A 123 34.12 -1.40 -3.19
C ILE A 123 34.20 -0.04 -3.93
N ILE A 124 34.83 0.00 -5.11
CA ILE A 124 35.05 1.21 -5.90
C ILE A 124 34.22 1.15 -7.19
N ILE A 125 33.32 2.11 -7.35
CA ILE A 125 32.54 2.34 -8.57
C ILE A 125 33.37 3.24 -9.49
N ARG A 126 33.60 2.83 -10.73
CA ARG A 126 34.50 3.55 -11.66
C ARG A 126 33.83 3.92 -12.98
N ASN A 127 34.19 5.08 -13.53
CA ASN A 127 33.91 5.50 -14.91
C ASN A 127 32.41 5.50 -15.26
N ARG A 128 31.59 6.12 -14.41
CA ARG A 128 30.12 6.15 -14.59
C ARG A 128 29.53 7.53 -14.52
N VAL A 129 28.49 7.74 -15.32
CA VAL A 129 27.68 8.96 -15.31
C VAL A 129 26.29 8.60 -14.82
N PHE A 130 25.83 9.31 -13.79
CA PHE A 130 24.50 9.21 -13.21
C PHE A 130 23.74 10.50 -13.52
N GLU A 131 22.61 10.39 -14.20
CA GLU A 131 21.79 11.51 -14.64
C GLU A 131 20.33 11.28 -14.25
N ASP A 132 19.66 12.27 -13.66
CA ASP A 132 18.24 12.17 -13.27
C ASP A 132 17.93 10.92 -12.41
N CYS A 133 18.88 10.47 -11.58
CA CYS A 133 18.77 9.23 -10.81
C CYS A 133 18.39 9.48 -9.35
N TYR A 134 17.71 8.52 -8.74
CA TYR A 134 17.52 8.45 -7.30
C TYR A 134 18.53 7.47 -6.69
N ILE A 135 19.45 7.97 -5.88
CA ILE A 135 20.53 7.19 -5.27
C ILE A 135 20.20 6.91 -3.80
N TYR A 136 20.02 5.63 -3.48
CA TYR A 136 19.60 5.15 -2.16
C TYR A 136 20.73 4.43 -1.42
N GLY A 137 20.87 4.75 -0.13
CA GLY A 137 21.71 4.06 0.84
C GLY A 137 20.99 2.93 1.60
N PRO A 138 21.52 2.51 2.77
CA PRO A 138 22.56 3.19 3.57
C PRO A 138 23.97 3.00 3.00
N ALA A 139 24.72 4.09 2.80
CA ALA A 139 26.13 4.03 2.42
C ALA A 139 26.88 5.33 2.73
N THR A 140 28.20 5.21 2.92
CA THR A 140 29.12 6.35 2.95
C THR A 140 29.96 6.35 1.68
N ILE A 141 29.93 7.45 0.92
CA ILE A 141 30.62 7.61 -0.36
C ILE A 141 31.92 8.40 -0.15
N PHE A 142 33.02 7.87 -0.67
CA PHE A 142 34.32 8.53 -0.74
C PHE A 142 34.68 8.83 -2.20
N PRO A 143 34.59 10.09 -2.66
CA PRO A 143 35.03 10.47 -3.99
C PRO A 143 36.55 10.40 -4.16
N ILE A 144 36.98 9.69 -5.21
CA ILE A 144 38.39 9.44 -5.55
C ILE A 144 38.61 9.95 -6.98
N ASN A 145 39.37 11.02 -7.19
CA ASN A 145 39.74 11.53 -8.53
C ASN A 145 38.58 11.85 -9.50
N ASN A 146 38.64 13.01 -10.15
CA ASN A 146 37.72 13.41 -11.23
C ASN A 146 36.22 13.15 -10.92
N PHE A 147 35.77 13.70 -9.79
CA PHE A 147 34.38 13.62 -9.32
C PHE A 147 33.62 14.88 -9.72
N LEU A 148 32.49 14.71 -10.39
CA LEU A 148 31.60 15.79 -10.78
C LEU A 148 30.28 15.69 -10.03
N PHE A 149 29.87 16.78 -9.36
CA PHE A 149 28.64 16.85 -8.61
C PHE A 149 27.90 18.13 -8.99
N LEU A 150 26.79 18.02 -9.73
CA LEU A 150 26.08 19.16 -10.31
C LEU A 150 24.56 19.04 -10.15
N LYS A 151 23.94 20.10 -9.60
CA LYS A 151 22.49 20.26 -9.44
C LYS A 151 21.83 19.10 -8.71
N ASN A 152 22.49 18.54 -7.71
CA ASN A 152 21.97 17.39 -6.97
C ASN A 152 21.20 17.84 -5.72
N ASP A 153 20.34 16.97 -5.22
CA ASP A 153 19.52 17.19 -4.05
C ASP A 153 19.86 16.18 -2.95
N LEU A 154 19.87 16.64 -1.70
CA LEU A 154 20.28 15.86 -0.53
C LEU A 154 19.14 15.84 0.50
N GLU A 155 18.82 14.67 1.05
CA GLU A 155 17.71 14.48 2.01
C GLU A 155 17.83 15.32 3.30
N SER A 156 19.04 15.73 3.68
CA SER A 156 19.32 16.41 4.94
C SER A 156 20.42 17.47 4.77
N ASP A 157 20.59 18.30 5.80
CA ASP A 157 21.59 19.35 5.85
C ASP A 157 23.00 18.79 5.61
N LEU A 158 23.81 19.56 4.87
CA LEU A 158 25.16 19.13 4.48
C LEU A 158 26.03 18.74 5.68
N ASP A 159 25.88 19.42 6.81
CA ASP A 159 26.62 19.14 8.04
C ASP A 159 26.24 17.80 8.69
N SER A 160 25.03 17.28 8.45
CA SER A 160 24.56 15.99 8.98
C SER A 160 25.01 14.80 8.11
N ILE A 161 25.34 15.06 6.85
CA ILE A 161 25.67 14.02 5.85
C ILE A 161 27.14 14.01 5.46
N PHE A 162 27.92 15.05 5.78
CA PHE A 162 29.34 15.14 5.44
C PHE A 162 30.24 14.82 6.63
N ILE A 163 31.13 13.84 6.46
CA ILE A 163 32.11 13.41 7.45
C ILE A 163 33.50 13.87 7.00
N VAL A 164 34.11 14.77 7.76
CA VAL A 164 35.47 15.26 7.45
C VAL A 164 36.50 14.23 7.92
N THR A 165 37.44 13.86 7.06
CA THR A 165 38.57 12.98 7.42
C THR A 165 39.85 13.38 6.70
N ASN A 166 40.98 13.11 7.36
CA ASN A 166 42.32 13.25 6.78
C ASN A 166 43.01 11.89 6.55
N GLN A 167 42.30 10.78 6.80
CA GLN A 167 42.82 9.44 6.61
C GLN A 167 42.86 9.09 5.12
N LYS A 168 43.98 8.51 4.67
CA LYS A 168 44.15 8.05 3.29
C LYS A 168 43.50 6.69 3.02
N ASN A 169 43.38 5.86 4.06
CA ASN A 169 42.81 4.52 3.97
C ASN A 169 41.52 4.48 4.79
N LEU A 170 40.40 4.31 4.11
CA LEU A 170 39.08 4.20 4.72
C LEU A 170 38.51 2.81 4.43
N ILE A 171 37.99 2.14 5.46
CA ILE A 171 37.36 0.82 5.35
C ILE A 171 35.85 1.00 5.49
N GLY A 172 35.07 0.24 4.72
CA GLY A 172 33.60 0.26 4.81
C GLY A 172 32.96 1.47 4.13
N VAL A 173 33.69 2.15 3.24
CA VAL A 173 33.20 3.28 2.43
C VAL A 173 33.21 2.92 0.97
N ILE A 174 32.20 3.33 0.22
CA ILE A 174 32.09 3.09 -1.22
C ILE A 174 32.93 4.16 -1.94
N GLY A 175 33.99 3.73 -2.63
CA GLY A 175 34.78 4.62 -3.46
C GLY A 175 34.03 4.96 -4.75
N VAL A 176 34.06 6.21 -5.18
CA VAL A 176 33.57 6.61 -6.51
C VAL A 176 34.68 7.30 -7.28
N GLU A 177 35.09 6.73 -8.40
CA GLU A 177 36.22 7.20 -9.20
C GLU A 177 35.81 7.54 -10.63
N ASN A 178 36.23 8.71 -11.12
CA ASN A 178 35.86 9.20 -12.46
C ASN A 178 34.34 9.13 -12.68
N CYS A 179 33.58 9.55 -11.66
CA CYS A 179 32.13 9.48 -11.65
C CYS A 179 31.50 10.87 -11.67
N SER A 180 30.40 10.99 -12.40
CA SER A 180 29.62 12.22 -12.52
C SER A 180 28.20 11.99 -12.03
N PHE A 181 27.72 12.83 -11.10
CA PHE A 181 26.35 12.84 -10.62
C PHE A 181 25.70 14.17 -10.99
N ILE A 182 24.66 14.09 -11.82
CA ILE A 182 23.99 15.24 -12.43
C ILE A 182 22.50 15.12 -12.16
N ASN A 183 21.89 16.13 -11.54
CA ASN A 183 20.45 16.17 -11.25
C ASN A 183 19.93 14.92 -10.53
N CYS A 184 20.72 14.39 -9.60
CA CYS A 184 20.39 13.20 -8.82
C CYS A 184 19.88 13.56 -7.42
N HIS A 185 19.03 12.69 -6.88
CA HIS A 185 18.51 12.81 -5.52
C HIS A 185 19.15 11.75 -4.62
N PHE A 186 19.82 12.17 -3.54
CA PHE A 186 20.49 11.26 -2.62
C PHE A 186 19.68 11.08 -1.35
N LYS A 187 19.41 9.81 -1.00
CA LYS A 187 18.65 9.43 0.18
C LYS A 187 19.41 8.45 1.07
N SER A 188 19.53 8.77 2.35
CA SER A 188 20.28 7.98 3.33
C SER A 188 21.75 7.70 2.92
N ILE A 189 22.39 8.71 2.32
CA ILE A 189 23.79 8.68 1.88
C ILE A 189 24.58 9.72 2.68
N ALA A 190 25.75 9.32 3.16
CA ALA A 190 26.76 10.21 3.69
C ALA A 190 27.93 10.35 2.71
N PHE A 191 28.60 11.50 2.72
CA PHE A 191 29.85 11.72 2.01
C PHE A 191 30.98 11.81 3.03
N ILE A 192 32.14 11.24 2.72
CA ILE A 192 33.33 11.35 3.54
C ILE A 192 34.48 11.92 2.71
N GLY A 193 35.31 12.78 3.29
CA GLY A 193 36.50 13.30 2.63
C GLY A 193 37.10 14.53 3.30
N HIS A 194 38.00 15.22 2.60
CA HIS A 194 38.60 16.46 3.08
C HIS A 194 37.62 17.65 2.99
N GLU A 195 37.91 18.73 3.72
CA GLU A 195 37.09 19.95 3.73
C GLU A 195 36.89 20.56 2.32
N SER A 196 37.88 20.42 1.44
CA SER A 196 37.78 20.87 0.05
C SER A 196 36.66 20.15 -0.72
N LEU A 197 36.39 18.88 -0.42
CA LEU A 197 35.29 18.13 -1.03
C LEU A 197 33.94 18.65 -0.54
N LYS A 198 33.82 19.02 0.73
CA LYS A 198 32.60 19.64 1.28
C LYS A 198 32.19 20.87 0.46
N GLN A 199 33.16 21.71 0.10
CA GLN A 199 32.94 22.89 -0.74
C GLN A 199 32.48 22.56 -2.16
N ILE A 200 33.00 21.48 -2.76
CA ILE A 200 32.57 21.00 -4.09
C ILE A 200 31.11 20.53 -4.03
N ILE A 201 30.79 19.71 -3.05
CA ILE A 201 29.42 19.20 -2.86
C ILE A 201 28.48 20.37 -2.62
N MET A 202 28.85 21.31 -1.73
CA MET A 202 28.05 22.50 -1.43
C MET A 202 27.73 23.33 -2.68
N LYS A 203 28.69 23.52 -3.60
CA LYS A 203 28.47 24.23 -4.86
C LYS A 203 27.59 23.45 -5.86
N GLY A 204 27.59 22.13 -5.75
CA GLY A 204 26.86 21.23 -6.63
C GLY A 204 25.44 20.91 -6.17
N ILE A 205 25.01 21.40 -5.00
CA ILE A 205 23.64 21.25 -4.50
C ILE A 205 22.73 22.27 -5.20
N THR A 206 21.54 21.84 -5.60
CA THR A 206 20.47 22.77 -6.00
C THR A 206 20.02 23.55 -4.77
N SER A 207 20.31 24.86 -4.74
CA SER A 207 19.79 25.75 -3.70
C SER A 207 18.26 25.78 -3.78
N HIS A 208 17.59 25.27 -2.75
CA HIS A 208 16.17 25.56 -2.53
C HIS A 208 15.98 27.03 -2.12
#